data_AF-A0A382PVQ5-F1
#
_entry.id   AF-A0A382PVQ5-F1
#
_cell.length_a   1.000
_cell.length_b   1.000
_cell.length_c   1.000
_cell.angle_alpha   90.00
_cell.angle_beta   90.00
_cell.angle_gamma   90.00
#
_symmetry.space_group_name_H-M   'P 1'
#
loop_
_entity.id
_entity.type
_entity.pdbx_description
1 polymer ?
#
loop_
_entity_poly.entity_id
_entity_poly.type
_entity_poly.pdbx_seq_one_letter_code
_entity_poly.pdbx_strand_id
1 'polypeptide(L)'
;MLNIIGGLVIGSIIFLITINYMADNIEDFESRPLPSPKKITISSHNPIIKVDATSRKKWTLVDFSTKKTYQLKSLEKNEINNYPWDVGFQRTKIVTNGGITNPNGKVSLKNLGPVNFDSITTVPIDGYVKDSKSYGKIMNKAISDWYLYRTRTHNVESQKNVYIVQMADGGHLKMRILNYYCNREEFECKSVMCRRQDAACYSIEYILANNKIFPITNDSLGSMAFQEANN
;
A
#
# COMPACT_ATOMS: atom_id res chain seq x y z
N MET A 1 -14.86 -3.43 -68.91
CA MET A 1 -14.75 -2.44 -67.81
C MET A 1 -16.09 -2.17 -67.11
N LEU A 2 -17.20 -2.05 -67.87
CA LEU A 2 -18.54 -1.75 -67.34
C LEU A 2 -19.09 -2.80 -66.34
N ASN A 3 -18.85 -4.10 -66.58
CA ASN A 3 -19.35 -5.18 -65.70
C ASN A 3 -18.66 -5.22 -64.32
N ILE A 4 -17.41 -4.77 -64.22
CA ILE A 4 -16.67 -4.74 -62.95
C ILE A 4 -17.18 -3.59 -62.08
N ILE A 5 -17.41 -2.43 -62.69
CA ILE A 5 -17.96 -1.25 -62.00
C ILE A 5 -19.39 -1.53 -61.52
N GLY A 6 -20.23 -2.17 -62.35
CA GLY A 6 -21.58 -2.57 -61.96
C GLY A 6 -21.61 -3.53 -60.77
N GLY A 7 -20.72 -4.52 -60.73
CA GLY A 7 -20.59 -5.44 -59.60
C GLY A 7 -20.17 -4.76 -58.30
N LEU A 8 -19.27 -3.77 -58.37
CA LEU A 8 -18.76 -3.04 -57.20
C LEU A 8 -19.84 -2.12 -56.59
N VAL A 9 -20.66 -1.51 -57.43
CA VAL A 9 -21.81 -0.69 -57.01
C VAL A 9 -22.86 -1.57 -56.32
N ILE A 10 -23.21 -2.71 -56.90
CA ILE A 10 -24.19 -3.64 -56.30
C ILE A 10 -23.67 -4.19 -54.96
N GLY A 11 -22.39 -4.57 -54.88
CA GLY A 11 -21.77 -5.04 -53.65
C GLY A 11 -21.79 -3.99 -52.53
N SER A 12 -21.52 -2.72 -52.87
CA SER A 12 -21.58 -1.60 -51.91
C SER A 12 -23.00 -1.36 -51.40
N ILE A 13 -24.01 -1.46 -52.28
CA ILE A 13 -25.41 -1.31 -51.90
C ILE A 13 -25.83 -2.42 -50.92
N ILE A 14 -25.50 -3.68 -51.21
CA ILE A 14 -25.83 -4.80 -50.33
C ILE A 14 -25.15 -4.66 -48.97
N PHE A 15 -23.88 -4.23 -48.95
CA PHE A 15 -23.13 -4.02 -47.71
C PHE A 15 -23.76 -2.92 -46.85
N LEU A 16 -24.17 -1.80 -47.45
CA LEU A 16 -24.84 -0.70 -46.74
C LEU A 16 -26.21 -1.11 -46.20
N ILE A 17 -27.00 -1.86 -46.98
CA ILE A 17 -28.28 -2.41 -46.52
C ILE A 17 -28.05 -3.34 -45.32
N THR A 18 -27.02 -4.17 -45.37
CA THR A 18 -26.69 -5.11 -44.28
C THR A 18 -26.26 -4.36 -43.01
N ILE A 19 -25.43 -3.31 -43.13
CA ILE A 19 -25.06 -2.47 -41.99
C ILE A 19 -26.28 -1.79 -41.37
N ASN A 20 -27.18 -1.24 -42.21
CA ASN A 20 -28.36 -0.55 -41.71
C ASN A 20 -29.32 -1.52 -41.02
N TYR A 21 -29.52 -2.70 -41.59
CA TYR A 21 -30.30 -3.77 -40.96
C TYR A 21 -29.69 -4.22 -39.63
N MET A 22 -28.36 -4.40 -39.55
CA MET A 22 -27.70 -4.74 -38.29
C MET A 22 -27.83 -3.61 -37.27
N ALA A 23 -27.69 -2.35 -37.67
CA ALA A 23 -27.85 -1.19 -36.79
C ALA A 23 -29.26 -1.11 -36.17
N ASP A 24 -30.29 -1.39 -36.96
CA ASP A 24 -31.68 -1.38 -36.51
C ASP A 24 -32.06 -2.62 -35.66
N ASN A 25 -31.27 -3.70 -35.72
CA ASN A 25 -31.52 -4.97 -35.02
C ASN A 25 -30.48 -5.27 -33.92
N ILE A 26 -29.58 -4.35 -33.60
CA ILE A 26 -28.81 -4.44 -32.37
C ILE A 26 -29.80 -4.16 -31.23
N GLU A 27 -30.15 -5.20 -30.48
CA GLU A 27 -30.75 -4.99 -29.17
C GLU A 27 -29.78 -4.11 -28.38
N ASP A 28 -30.20 -2.89 -28.07
CA ASP A 28 -29.55 -2.04 -27.08
C ASP A 28 -29.61 -2.82 -25.76
N PHE A 29 -28.60 -3.66 -25.53
CA PHE A 29 -28.24 -4.08 -24.20
C PHE A 29 -27.83 -2.80 -23.50
N GLU A 30 -28.80 -2.11 -22.90
CA GLU A 30 -28.55 -1.01 -21.99
C GLU A 30 -27.49 -1.52 -21.02
N SER A 31 -26.28 -0.98 -21.15
CA SER A 31 -25.18 -1.37 -20.30
C SER A 31 -25.62 -1.03 -18.89
N ARG A 32 -26.04 -2.03 -18.11
CA ARG A 32 -26.39 -1.80 -16.71
C ARG A 32 -25.19 -1.09 -16.10
N PRO A 33 -25.39 0.06 -15.44
CA PRO A 33 -24.28 0.77 -14.84
C PRO A 33 -23.57 -0.23 -13.92
N LEU A 34 -22.25 -0.37 -14.12
CA LEU A 34 -21.46 -1.25 -13.27
C LEU A 34 -21.77 -0.88 -11.81
N PRO A 35 -22.00 -1.87 -10.93
CA PRO A 35 -22.24 -1.58 -9.53
C PRO A 35 -21.12 -0.68 -9.04
N SER A 36 -21.49 0.44 -8.39
CA SER A 36 -20.49 1.38 -7.91
C SER A 36 -19.48 0.61 -7.06
N PRO A 37 -18.17 0.79 -7.29
CA PRO A 37 -17.18 0.02 -6.56
C PRO A 37 -17.41 0.27 -5.06
N LYS A 38 -17.57 -0.83 -4.31
CA LYS A 38 -17.87 -0.77 -2.88
C LYS A 38 -16.77 0.03 -2.19
N LYS A 39 -17.12 1.20 -1.64
CA LYS A 39 -16.20 2.00 -0.82
C LYS A 39 -15.86 1.18 0.42
N ILE A 40 -14.69 0.56 0.43
CA ILE A 40 -14.15 -0.04 1.64
C ILE A 40 -13.43 1.08 2.36
N THR A 41 -14.12 1.75 3.29
CA THR A 41 -13.46 2.65 4.23
C THR A 41 -12.63 1.77 5.16
N ILE A 42 -11.31 1.77 5.00
CA ILE A 42 -10.43 1.06 5.93
C ILE A 42 -10.33 1.93 7.18
N SER A 43 -11.29 1.73 8.11
CA SER A 43 -11.18 2.26 9.46
C SER A 43 -10.43 1.22 10.30
N SER A 44 -9.37 1.64 10.98
CA SER A 44 -8.66 0.81 11.94
C SER A 44 -9.11 1.21 13.34
N HIS A 45 -9.40 0.22 14.18
CA HIS A 45 -9.61 0.41 15.62
C HIS A 45 -8.28 0.59 16.38
N ASN A 46 -7.15 0.41 15.69
CA ASN A 46 -5.81 0.52 16.26
C ASN A 46 -5.24 1.94 16.15
N PRO A 47 -4.22 2.27 16.96
CA PRO A 47 -3.48 3.52 16.81
C PRO A 47 -2.92 3.70 15.41
N ILE A 48 -3.11 4.89 14.84
CA ILE A 48 -2.57 5.29 13.54
C ILE A 48 -1.51 6.37 13.76
N ILE A 49 -0.34 6.20 13.13
CA ILE A 49 0.68 7.25 13.00
C ILE A 49 0.66 7.80 11.57
N LYS A 50 0.71 9.13 11.46
CA LYS A 50 0.88 9.81 10.18
C LYS A 50 2.36 10.16 9.98
N VAL A 51 2.92 9.79 8.84
CA VAL A 51 4.33 10.08 8.50
C VAL A 51 4.37 10.93 7.23
N ASP A 52 4.86 12.17 7.37
CA ASP A 52 5.14 13.03 6.23
C ASP A 52 6.48 12.65 5.60
N ALA A 53 6.44 11.99 4.45
CA ALA A 53 7.59 11.65 3.61
C ALA A 53 7.48 12.29 2.22
N THR A 54 6.77 13.42 2.12
CA THR A 54 6.49 14.14 0.87
C THR A 54 7.78 14.60 0.17
N SER A 55 8.81 14.94 0.93
CA SER A 55 10.11 15.39 0.42
C SER A 55 10.84 14.30 -0.36
N ARG A 56 11.42 14.68 -1.51
CA ARG A 56 12.33 13.82 -2.29
C ARG A 56 13.78 13.89 -1.80
N LYS A 57 14.10 14.89 -0.98
CA LYS A 57 15.47 15.22 -0.56
C LYS A 57 15.71 14.96 0.92
N LYS A 58 14.65 14.66 1.68
CA LYS A 58 14.75 14.39 3.11
C LYS A 58 14.20 13.00 3.40
N TRP A 59 14.71 12.40 4.46
CA TRP A 59 14.18 11.23 5.11
C TRP A 59 13.42 11.67 6.35
N THR A 60 12.28 11.02 6.60
CA THR A 60 11.53 11.15 7.84
C THR A 60 11.73 9.87 8.63
N LEU A 61 12.51 9.96 9.71
CA LEU A 61 12.79 8.88 10.62
C LEU A 61 11.71 8.85 11.71
N VAL A 62 11.21 7.67 12.05
CA VAL A 62 10.14 7.49 13.03
C VAL A 62 10.65 6.65 14.18
N ASP A 63 10.50 7.16 15.39
CA ASP A 63 10.58 6.41 16.64
C ASP A 63 9.15 6.00 17.01
N PHE A 64 8.82 4.70 16.95
CA PHE A 64 7.46 4.23 17.22
C PHE A 64 7.13 4.20 18.71
N SER A 65 8.16 4.05 19.56
CA SER A 65 7.99 4.03 21.02
C SER A 65 7.57 5.41 21.54
N THR A 66 8.17 6.49 21.02
CA THR A 66 7.80 7.87 21.41
C THR A 66 6.88 8.59 20.43
N LYS A 67 6.62 8.00 19.25
CA LYS A 67 5.84 8.57 18.14
C LYS A 67 6.46 9.85 17.56
N LYS A 68 7.75 10.10 17.82
CA LYS A 68 8.47 11.27 17.31
C LYS A 68 8.98 11.01 15.90
N THR A 69 9.03 12.08 15.13
CA THR A 69 9.58 12.08 13.77
C THR A 69 10.75 13.03 13.65
N TYR A 70 11.80 12.62 12.94
CA TYR A 70 13.01 13.41 12.70
C TYR A 70 13.26 13.53 11.20
N GLN A 71 13.44 14.75 10.69
CA GLN A 71 13.69 14.97 9.26
C GLN A 71 15.17 15.25 8.99
N LEU A 72 15.83 14.37 8.25
CA LEU A 72 17.25 14.48 7.88
C LEU A 72 17.42 14.59 6.37
N LYS A 73 18.54 15.18 5.90
CA LYS A 73 18.82 15.30 4.46
C LYS A 73 19.40 14.01 3.87
N SER A 74 20.24 13.32 4.64
CA SER A 74 20.88 12.07 4.23
C SER A 74 20.76 11.03 5.35
N LEU A 75 21.16 9.79 5.04
CA LEU A 75 21.27 8.70 6.02
C LEU A 75 22.74 8.51 6.42
N GLU A 76 23.45 9.61 6.64
CA GLU A 76 24.84 9.54 7.08
C GLU A 76 24.92 9.05 8.52
N LYS A 77 25.85 8.11 8.77
CA LYS A 77 25.90 7.35 10.03
C LYS A 77 26.08 8.25 11.27
N ASN A 78 26.90 9.29 11.16
CA ASN A 78 27.12 10.28 12.20
C ASN A 78 25.88 11.11 12.53
N GLU A 79 24.96 11.30 11.59
CA GLU A 79 23.73 12.06 11.79
C GLU A 79 22.62 11.15 12.37
N ILE A 80 22.38 10.00 11.73
CA ILE A 80 21.29 9.08 12.11
C ILE A 80 21.47 8.45 13.49
N ASN A 81 22.71 8.34 13.99
CA ASN A 81 23.00 7.78 15.32
C ASN A 81 22.61 8.71 16.48
N ASN A 82 22.31 9.99 16.20
CA ASN A 82 21.90 10.94 17.23
C ASN A 82 20.40 10.86 17.56
N TYR A 83 19.66 9.97 16.90
CA TYR A 83 18.21 9.86 17.03
C TYR A 83 17.80 8.42 17.37
N PRO A 84 16.80 8.22 18.25
CA PRO A 84 16.30 6.91 18.63
C PRO A 84 15.25 6.37 17.63
N TRP A 85 15.58 6.32 16.35
CA TRP A 85 14.61 5.97 15.30
C TRP A 85 14.59 4.47 14.97
N ASP A 86 13.44 4.01 14.46
CA ASP A 86 13.24 2.63 14.02
C ASP A 86 13.19 2.50 12.49
N VAL A 87 12.28 3.25 11.85
CA VAL A 87 11.99 3.13 10.41
C VAL A 87 12.08 4.50 9.75
N GLY A 88 12.77 4.57 8.62
CA GLY A 88 12.96 5.78 7.83
C GLY A 88 12.17 5.74 6.52
N PHE A 89 11.53 6.86 6.18
CA PHE A 89 10.66 7.00 5.01
C PHE A 89 11.14 8.12 4.09
N GLN A 90 11.19 7.85 2.78
CA GLN A 90 11.40 8.87 1.74
C GLN A 90 10.60 8.49 0.50
N ARG A 91 9.54 9.25 0.19
CA ARG A 91 8.59 8.86 -0.86
C ARG A 91 8.15 7.41 -0.64
N THR A 92 8.26 6.53 -1.62
CA THR A 92 7.93 5.08 -1.49
C THR A 92 9.04 4.24 -0.86
N LYS A 93 10.22 4.81 -0.61
CA LYS A 93 11.35 4.08 -0.04
C LYS A 93 11.21 3.99 1.47
N ILE A 94 11.51 2.80 1.99
CA ILE A 94 11.49 2.50 3.41
C ILE A 94 12.81 1.80 3.76
N VAL A 95 13.43 2.26 4.84
CA VAL A 95 14.68 1.74 5.41
C VAL A 95 14.49 1.49 6.90
N THR A 96 15.31 0.62 7.49
CA THR A 96 15.30 0.34 8.93
C THR A 96 16.61 0.79 9.57
N ASN A 97 16.56 1.09 10.86
CA ASN A 97 17.75 1.42 11.67
C ASN A 97 18.56 0.16 11.98
N GLY A 98 19.08 -0.50 10.94
CA GLY A 98 19.89 -1.70 11.05
C GLY A 98 20.50 -2.11 9.72
N GLY A 99 21.45 -3.04 9.77
CA GLY A 99 22.13 -3.55 8.58
C GLY A 99 23.08 -2.52 7.97
N ILE A 100 23.08 -2.38 6.64
CA ILE A 100 23.99 -1.44 5.96
C ILE A 100 23.65 0.03 6.26
N THR A 101 22.36 0.33 6.47
CA THR A 101 21.89 1.69 6.80
C THR A 101 22.52 2.16 8.11
N ASN A 102 22.46 1.34 9.16
CA ASN A 102 23.16 1.58 10.40
C ASN A 102 23.78 0.28 10.95
N PRO A 103 25.11 0.11 10.85
CA PRO A 103 25.80 -1.07 11.38
C PRO A 103 25.66 -1.25 12.91
N ASN A 104 25.47 -0.15 13.64
CA ASN A 104 25.23 -0.18 15.09
C ASN A 104 23.75 -0.40 15.42
N GLY A 105 22.88 -0.24 14.42
CA GLY A 105 21.45 -0.44 14.53
C GLY A 105 21.09 -1.92 14.52
N LYS A 106 20.12 -2.28 15.35
CA LYS A 106 19.60 -3.65 15.46
C LYS A 106 18.25 -3.85 14.79
N VAL A 107 17.64 -2.80 14.24
CA VAL A 107 16.29 -2.90 13.68
C VAL A 107 16.27 -3.84 12.50
N SER A 108 15.27 -4.70 12.50
CA SER A 108 15.03 -5.68 11.47
C SER A 108 13.54 -5.92 11.33
N LEU A 109 13.11 -6.38 10.15
CA LEU A 109 11.69 -6.44 9.81
C LEU A 109 11.34 -7.77 9.13
N LYS A 110 10.20 -8.33 9.51
CA LYS A 110 9.58 -9.51 8.89
C LYS A 110 8.29 -9.10 8.20
N ASN A 111 8.09 -9.56 6.98
CA ASN A 111 6.84 -9.40 6.24
C ASN A 111 6.00 -10.69 6.36
N LEU A 112 4.78 -10.56 6.85
CA LEU A 112 3.82 -11.66 6.97
C LEU A 112 2.84 -11.74 5.80
N GLY A 113 2.90 -10.78 4.87
CA GLY A 113 1.97 -10.68 3.75
C GLY A 113 0.61 -10.11 4.16
N PRO A 114 -0.41 -10.22 3.29
CA PRO A 114 -1.74 -9.66 3.49
C PRO A 114 -2.59 -10.55 4.41
N VAL A 115 -2.11 -10.77 5.63
CA VAL A 115 -2.81 -11.53 6.68
C VAL A 115 -3.74 -10.61 7.49
N ASN A 116 -4.69 -11.22 8.21
CA ASN A 116 -5.50 -10.46 9.16
C ASN A 116 -4.59 -9.84 10.24
N PHE A 117 -4.72 -8.53 10.45
CA PHE A 117 -3.89 -7.83 11.42
C PHE A 117 -4.16 -8.34 12.84
N ASP A 118 -5.42 -8.56 13.21
CA ASP A 118 -5.82 -8.91 14.57
C ASP A 118 -5.50 -10.37 14.94
N SER A 119 -5.35 -11.25 13.95
CA SER A 119 -4.97 -12.66 14.20
C SER A 119 -3.50 -12.81 14.65
N ILE A 120 -2.67 -11.78 14.47
CA ILE A 120 -1.26 -11.83 14.85
C ILE A 120 -1.11 -11.36 16.31
N THR A 121 -1.16 -12.31 17.24
CA THR A 121 -1.13 -12.05 18.69
C THR A 121 0.24 -12.25 19.32
N THR A 122 1.16 -12.96 18.65
CA THR A 122 2.50 -13.25 19.17
C THR A 122 3.59 -12.76 18.22
N VAL A 123 4.71 -12.32 18.79
CA VAL A 123 5.90 -11.93 18.02
C VAL A 123 6.57 -13.18 17.44
N PRO A 124 6.76 -13.28 16.11
CA PRO A 124 7.52 -14.35 15.48
C PRO A 124 8.99 -14.36 15.94
N ILE A 125 9.58 -15.55 16.04
CA ILE A 125 10.95 -15.74 16.58
C ILE A 125 12.03 -15.43 15.54
N ASP A 126 11.78 -15.72 14.26
CA ASP A 126 12.77 -15.71 13.18
C ASP A 126 12.30 -14.94 11.94
N GLY A 127 13.11 -14.95 10.87
CA GLY A 127 12.72 -14.43 9.55
C GLY A 127 12.79 -12.91 9.41
N TYR A 128 13.52 -12.24 10.31
CA TYR A 128 13.73 -10.81 10.24
C TYR A 128 14.86 -10.45 9.28
N VAL A 129 14.62 -9.43 8.48
CA VAL A 129 15.54 -8.93 7.45
C VAL A 129 16.01 -7.54 7.83
N LYS A 130 17.33 -7.33 7.80
CA LYS A 130 17.96 -6.01 7.94
C LYS A 130 18.18 -5.38 6.56
N ASP A 131 18.45 -4.08 6.54
CA ASP A 131 18.76 -3.38 5.29
C ASP A 131 20.03 -3.92 4.65
N SER A 132 19.96 -4.13 3.34
CA SER A 132 21.06 -4.61 2.54
C SER A 132 21.15 -3.84 1.23
N LYS A 133 22.25 -4.01 0.52
CA LYS A 133 22.46 -3.41 -0.80
C LYS A 133 21.85 -4.35 -1.83
N SER A 134 20.91 -3.84 -2.62
CA SER A 134 20.27 -4.53 -3.73
C SER A 134 20.32 -3.64 -4.97
N TYR A 135 20.93 -4.11 -6.05
CA TYR A 135 21.13 -3.35 -7.29
C TYR A 135 21.68 -1.93 -7.06
N GLY A 136 22.70 -1.81 -6.21
CA GLY A 136 23.35 -0.53 -5.91
C GLY A 136 22.60 0.38 -4.92
N LYS A 137 21.37 0.03 -4.52
CA LYS A 137 20.53 0.82 -3.61
C LYS A 137 20.43 0.14 -2.24
N ILE A 138 20.42 0.93 -1.19
CA ILE A 138 20.11 0.45 0.16
C ILE A 138 18.60 0.31 0.27
N MET A 139 18.14 -0.86 0.70
CA MET A 139 16.72 -1.14 0.95
C MET A 139 16.56 -2.30 1.93
N ASN A 140 15.40 -2.37 2.56
CA ASN A 140 14.97 -3.57 3.26
C ASN A 140 14.10 -4.44 2.33
N LYS A 141 14.58 -5.63 1.95
CA LYS A 141 13.87 -6.51 1.02
C LYS A 141 12.51 -7.00 1.55
N ALA A 142 12.31 -7.04 2.87
CA ALA A 142 11.05 -7.50 3.42
C ALA A 142 9.90 -6.49 3.17
N ILE A 143 10.21 -5.19 3.02
CA ILE A 143 9.21 -4.13 2.84
C ILE A 143 9.38 -3.33 1.54
N SER A 144 10.36 -3.65 0.70
CA SER A 144 10.58 -2.95 -0.58
C SER A 144 9.35 -2.97 -1.48
N ASP A 145 8.61 -4.07 -1.44
CA ASP A 145 7.41 -4.31 -2.25
C ASP A 145 6.14 -4.14 -1.39
N TRP A 146 6.05 -3.07 -0.59
CA TRP A 146 4.88 -2.80 0.25
C TRP A 146 3.65 -2.32 -0.53
N TYR A 147 3.83 -1.93 -1.79
CA TYR A 147 2.80 -1.34 -2.62
C TYR A 147 2.70 -1.98 -4.00
N LEU A 148 1.55 -1.81 -4.63
CA LEU A 148 1.34 -2.04 -6.05
C LEU A 148 1.33 -0.70 -6.79
N TYR A 149 2.01 -0.66 -7.93
CA TYR A 149 1.95 0.48 -8.83
C TYR A 149 0.88 0.27 -9.90
N ARG A 150 -0.18 1.08 -9.86
CA ARG A 150 -1.25 1.05 -10.85
C ARG A 150 -0.81 1.81 -12.10
N THR A 151 -0.38 1.08 -13.12
CA THR A 151 0.18 1.67 -14.36
C THR A 151 -0.81 2.57 -15.09
N ARG A 152 -2.11 2.24 -15.11
CA ARG A 152 -3.17 3.04 -15.75
C ARG A 152 -3.34 4.43 -15.13
N THR A 153 -3.27 4.54 -13.81
CA THR A 153 -3.52 5.79 -13.08
C THR A 153 -2.26 6.40 -12.47
N HIS A 154 -1.11 5.75 -12.63
CA HIS A 154 0.18 6.10 -12.03
C HIS A 154 0.13 6.24 -10.50
N ASN A 155 -0.74 5.47 -9.85
CA ASN A 155 -0.99 5.53 -8.42
C ASN A 155 -0.29 4.39 -7.66
N VAL A 156 -0.04 4.64 -6.38
CA VAL A 156 0.56 3.71 -5.42
C VAL A 156 -0.56 3.22 -4.52
N GLU A 157 -0.73 1.91 -4.41
CA GLU A 157 -1.72 1.30 -3.51
C GLU A 157 -0.99 0.37 -2.56
N SER A 158 -1.21 0.54 -1.26
CA SER A 158 -0.62 -0.37 -0.28
C SER A 158 -1.18 -1.78 -0.45
N GLN A 159 -0.30 -2.78 -0.39
CA GLN A 159 -0.67 -4.19 -0.38
C GLN A 159 -1.31 -4.63 0.95
N LYS A 160 -1.39 -3.75 1.95
CA LYS A 160 -1.94 -4.04 3.28
C LYS A 160 -1.23 -5.23 3.95
N ASN A 161 0.04 -5.41 3.64
CA ASN A 161 0.87 -6.41 4.28
C ASN A 161 1.09 -6.06 5.76
N VAL A 162 1.12 -7.09 6.61
CA VAL A 162 1.43 -6.97 8.03
C VAL A 162 2.93 -7.19 8.21
N TYR A 163 3.57 -6.27 8.92
CA TYR A 163 4.99 -6.29 9.19
C TYR A 163 5.24 -6.37 10.68
N ILE A 164 6.21 -7.20 11.08
CA ILE A 164 6.74 -7.21 12.44
C ILE A 164 8.12 -6.56 12.42
N VAL A 165 8.32 -5.54 13.25
CA VAL A 165 9.58 -4.82 13.38
C VAL A 165 10.17 -5.13 14.74
N GLN A 166 11.41 -5.60 14.76
CA GLN A 166 12.24 -5.60 15.96
C GLN A 166 12.85 -4.21 16.10
N MET A 167 12.47 -3.47 17.14
CA MET A 167 12.76 -2.04 17.30
C MET A 167 14.15 -1.74 17.87
N ALA A 168 14.57 -0.48 17.80
CA ALA A 168 15.88 -0.02 18.25
C ALA A 168 16.03 -0.06 19.78
N ASP A 169 14.93 -0.01 20.53
CA ASP A 169 14.93 -0.19 21.98
C ASP A 169 14.96 -1.69 22.40
N GLY A 170 14.65 -2.61 21.48
CA GLY A 170 14.56 -4.05 21.73
C GLY A 170 13.12 -4.58 21.86
N GLY A 171 12.13 -3.70 21.84
CA GLY A 171 10.72 -4.05 21.72
C GLY A 171 10.38 -4.56 20.32
N HIS A 172 9.11 -4.92 20.13
CA HIS A 172 8.59 -5.30 18.82
C HIS A 172 7.33 -4.50 18.51
N LEU A 173 7.14 -4.15 17.25
CA LEU A 173 5.90 -3.57 16.75
C LEU A 173 5.33 -4.40 15.62
N LYS A 174 4.00 -4.42 15.52
CA LYS A 174 3.28 -4.90 14.34
C LYS A 174 2.69 -3.69 13.64
N MET A 175 2.90 -3.54 12.33
CA MET A 175 2.35 -2.43 11.55
C MET A 175 1.80 -2.86 10.20
N ARG A 176 0.90 -2.04 9.66
CA ARG A 176 0.37 -2.15 8.30
C ARG A 176 0.18 -0.75 7.72
N ILE A 177 0.62 -0.56 6.48
CA ILE A 177 0.47 0.72 5.78
C ILE A 177 -0.96 0.79 5.22
N LEU A 178 -1.75 1.74 5.70
CA LEU A 178 -3.15 1.91 5.34
C LEU A 178 -3.37 2.91 4.21
N ASN A 179 -2.50 3.90 4.06
CA ASN A 179 -2.66 4.90 3.03
C ASN A 179 -1.31 5.56 2.71
N TYR A 180 -1.13 6.03 1.48
CA TYR A 180 0.06 6.75 1.01
C TYR A 180 -0.20 8.23 0.69
N TYR A 181 -1.47 8.65 0.64
CA TYR A 181 -1.87 9.99 0.20
C TYR A 181 -2.34 10.87 1.37
N CYS A 182 -2.10 12.19 1.29
CA CYS A 182 -2.29 13.10 2.42
C CYS A 182 -3.77 13.40 2.71
N ASN A 183 -4.53 13.69 1.64
CA ASN A 183 -5.90 14.22 1.73
C ASN A 183 -6.88 13.37 0.91
N ARG A 184 -6.51 12.13 0.58
CA ARG A 184 -7.29 11.21 -0.23
C ARG A 184 -7.09 9.80 0.26
N GLU A 185 -8.15 9.01 0.18
CA GLU A 185 -8.04 7.58 0.39
C GLU A 185 -7.50 6.91 -0.88
N GLU A 186 -6.65 5.89 -0.73
CA GLU A 186 -6.14 5.07 -1.84
C GLU A 186 -7.26 4.53 -2.75
N PHE A 187 -8.46 4.28 -2.19
CA PHE A 187 -9.62 3.83 -2.96
C PHE A 187 -10.12 4.88 -3.98
N GLU A 188 -10.07 6.16 -3.63
CA GLU A 188 -10.45 7.26 -4.54
C GLU A 188 -9.45 7.41 -5.69
N CYS A 189 -8.22 6.91 -5.48
CA CYS A 189 -7.16 6.86 -6.47
C CYS A 189 -7.27 5.63 -7.41
N LYS A 190 -8.32 4.81 -7.34
CA LYS A 190 -8.44 3.63 -8.22
C LYS A 190 -8.83 4.00 -9.65
N SER A 191 -9.74 4.95 -9.81
CA SER A 191 -10.26 5.38 -11.12
C SER A 191 -9.67 6.70 -11.61
N VAL A 192 -9.07 7.49 -10.72
CA VAL A 192 -8.51 8.82 -11.04
C VAL A 192 -7.06 8.92 -10.57
N MET A 193 -6.21 9.58 -11.36
CA MET A 193 -4.83 9.87 -10.98
C MET A 193 -4.79 10.78 -9.74
N CYS A 194 -4.07 10.35 -8.71
CA CYS A 194 -3.82 11.16 -7.53
C CYS A 194 -2.51 11.95 -7.73
N ARG A 195 -2.55 13.24 -7.42
CA ARG A 195 -1.42 14.14 -7.75
C ARG A 195 -0.19 13.75 -6.93
N ARG A 196 0.98 13.85 -7.56
CA ARG A 196 2.27 13.49 -6.92
C ARG A 196 2.59 14.35 -5.69
N GLN A 197 2.05 15.57 -5.65
CA GLN A 197 2.18 16.51 -4.53
C GLN A 197 1.39 16.07 -3.29
N ASP A 198 0.29 15.34 -3.48
CA ASP A 198 -0.59 14.86 -2.40
C ASP A 198 -0.16 13.46 -1.90
N ALA A 199 1.05 13.02 -2.26
CA ALA A 199 1.52 11.66 -2.05
C ALA A 199 2.73 11.62 -1.12
N ALA A 200 2.93 10.46 -0.49
CA ALA A 200 3.89 10.21 0.57
C ALA A 200 3.54 10.85 1.92
N CYS A 201 2.25 10.91 2.24
CA CYS A 201 1.78 11.01 3.62
C CYS A 201 1.26 9.64 4.03
N TYR A 202 2.08 8.90 4.76
CA TYR A 202 1.70 7.57 5.19
C TYR A 202 0.68 7.64 6.32
N SER A 203 -0.34 6.80 6.26
CA SER A 203 -1.13 6.42 7.43
C SER A 203 -0.79 4.98 7.76
N ILE A 204 -0.25 4.74 8.95
CA ILE A 204 0.26 3.43 9.37
C ILE A 204 -0.46 3.05 10.64
N GLU A 205 -1.22 1.95 10.63
CA GLU A 205 -1.69 1.36 11.88
C GLU A 205 -0.57 0.56 12.52
N TYR A 206 -0.49 0.59 13.85
CA TYR A 206 0.54 -0.14 14.58
C TYR A 206 0.09 -0.55 15.98
N ILE A 207 0.71 -1.60 16.49
CA ILE A 207 0.60 -2.06 17.87
C ILE A 207 1.99 -2.41 18.38
N LEU A 208 2.34 -1.91 19.57
CA LEU A 208 3.55 -2.31 20.29
C LEU A 208 3.29 -3.61 21.07
N ALA A 209 4.23 -4.55 21.04
CA ALA A 209 4.15 -5.76 21.83
C ALA A 209 4.50 -5.47 23.30
N ASN A 210 3.78 -6.12 24.21
CA ASN A 210 4.16 -6.24 25.62
C ASN A 210 4.60 -7.69 25.89
N ASN A 211 5.83 -7.89 26.35
CA ASN A 211 6.39 -9.24 26.61
C ASN A 211 6.19 -10.22 25.43
N LYS A 212 6.47 -9.78 24.19
CA LYS A 212 6.31 -10.55 22.94
C LYS A 212 4.85 -10.91 22.57
N ILE A 213 3.87 -10.31 23.24
CA ILE A 213 2.44 -10.47 22.94
C ILE A 213 1.90 -9.13 22.43
N PHE A 214 1.16 -9.15 21.33
CA PHE A 214 0.42 -7.99 20.85
C PHE A 214 -0.93 -7.94 21.57
N PRO A 215 -1.28 -6.81 22.23
CA PRO A 215 -2.59 -6.66 22.86
C PRO A 215 -3.70 -6.81 21.83
N ILE A 216 -4.77 -7.51 22.23
CA ILE A 216 -6.01 -7.60 21.46
C ILE A 216 -6.81 -6.35 21.78
N THR A 217 -7.22 -5.59 20.76
CA THR A 217 -8.19 -4.51 20.91
C THR A 217 -9.60 -5.11 20.93
N ASN A 218 -10.39 -4.73 21.94
CA ASN A 218 -11.63 -5.40 22.33
C ASN A 218 -12.81 -5.34 21.34
N ASP A 219 -12.66 -4.77 20.14
CA ASP A 219 -13.73 -4.77 19.14
C ASP A 219 -13.85 -6.10 18.37
N SER A 220 -12.90 -7.03 18.53
CA SER A 220 -12.93 -8.35 17.90
C SER A 220 -13.90 -9.35 18.56
N LEU A 221 -14.38 -9.09 19.77
CA LEU A 221 -15.41 -9.90 20.45
C LEU A 221 -16.82 -9.65 19.89
N GLY A 222 -17.06 -8.47 19.31
CA GLY A 222 -18.35 -8.13 18.70
C GLY A 222 -18.60 -8.84 17.37
N SER A 223 -17.56 -9.12 16.58
CA SER A 223 -17.72 -9.75 15.27
C SER A 223 -17.92 -11.26 15.31
N MET A 224 -17.43 -11.95 16.36
CA MET A 224 -17.68 -13.38 16.55
C MET A 224 -19.12 -13.65 17.04
N ALA A 225 -19.71 -12.75 17.83
CA ALA A 225 -21.08 -12.90 18.34
C ALA A 225 -22.17 -12.71 17.26
N PHE A 226 -21.90 -11.95 16.18
CA PHE A 226 -22.85 -11.75 15.08
C PHE A 226 -22.93 -12.91 14.08
N GLN A 227 -22.02 -13.88 14.16
CA GLN A 227 -21.96 -15.01 13.24
C GLN A 227 -22.66 -16.27 13.79
N GLU A 228 -22.84 -16.37 15.11
CA GLU A 228 -23.64 -17.43 15.74
C GLU A 228 -25.14 -17.12 15.80
N ALA A 229 -25.55 -15.86 15.61
CA ALA A 229 -26.96 -15.46 15.64
C ALA A 229 -27.69 -15.57 14.28
N ASN A 230 -26.98 -15.95 13.20
CA ASN A 230 -27.52 -16.02 11.83
C ASN A 230 -27.31 -17.39 11.16
N ASN A 231 -27.19 -18.46 11.93
CA ASN A 231 -27.21 -19.84 11.44
C ASN A 231 -28.34 -20.64 12.08
#